data_AF-A0A8D0FMG9-F1
#
_entry.id   AF-A0A8D0FMG9-F1
#
_cell.length_a   1.000
_cell.length_b   1.000
_cell.length_c   1.000
_cell.angle_alpha   90.00
_cell.angle_beta   90.00
_cell.angle_gamma   90.00
#
_symmetry.space_group_name_H-M   'P 1'
#
loop_
_entity.id
_entity.type
_entity.pdbx_description
1 polymer ?
#
loop_
_entity_poly.entity_id
_entity_poly.type
_entity_poly.pdbx_seq_one_letter_code
_entity_poly.pdbx_strand_id
1 'polypeptide(L)'
;MYKLVIQDKFCGIINISVEGLHDVMSEDPETETYKDCMLMSHFEELKVTEDEEPPTEQDKRKKILALKDPVHTVSLQQFVYEKLKAQQELLGEQGFQALMETVDTEIVAQLQKFLQGF
;
A
#
# COMPACT_ATOMS: atom_id res chain seq x y z
N MET A 1 1.78 21.41 16.91
CA MET A 1 1.32 22.06 15.66
C MET A 1 1.11 21.05 14.54
N TYR A 2 2.11 20.27 14.13
CA TYR A 2 1.98 19.30 13.01
C TYR A 2 0.91 18.21 13.20
N LYS A 3 0.71 17.70 14.41
CA LYS A 3 -0.28 16.65 14.69
C LYS A 3 -1.73 17.08 14.38
N LEU A 4 -2.07 18.33 14.69
CA LEU A 4 -3.40 18.90 14.40
C LEU A 4 -3.60 19.06 12.89
N VAL A 5 -2.58 19.59 12.20
CA VAL A 5 -2.62 19.77 10.73
C VAL A 5 -2.80 18.44 10.00
N ILE A 6 -2.15 17.37 10.46
CA ILE A 6 -2.29 16.04 9.85
C ILE A 6 -3.70 15.47 10.10
N GLN A 7 -4.24 15.64 11.31
CA GLN A 7 -5.60 15.20 11.64
C GLN A 7 -6.65 15.97 10.84
N ASP A 8 -6.48 17.28 10.63
CA ASP A 8 -7.36 18.09 9.78
C ASP A 8 -7.36 17.64 8.32
N LYS A 9 -6.32 16.90 7.90
CA LYS A 9 -6.18 16.34 6.55
C LYS A 9 -6.46 14.85 6.49
N PHE A 10 -6.91 14.24 7.59
CA PHE A 10 -7.11 12.79 7.69
C PHE A 10 -8.01 12.25 6.58
N CYS A 11 -9.18 12.87 6.35
CA CYS A 11 -10.08 12.45 5.28
C CYS A 11 -9.44 12.49 3.88
N GLY A 12 -8.63 13.51 3.58
CA GLY A 12 -7.88 13.58 2.33
C GLY A 12 -6.81 12.51 2.21
N ILE A 13 -6.12 12.18 3.31
CA ILE A 13 -5.11 11.11 3.35
C ILE A 13 -5.77 9.75 3.12
N ILE A 14 -6.94 9.51 3.72
CA ILE A 14 -7.68 8.26 3.52
C ILE A 14 -8.21 8.18 2.09
N ASN A 15 -8.74 9.26 1.54
CA ASN A 15 -9.21 9.29 0.15
C ASN A 15 -8.08 8.91 -0.83
N ILE A 16 -6.91 9.55 -0.70
CA ILE A 16 -5.74 9.23 -1.53
C ILE A 16 -5.25 7.78 -1.31
N SER A 17 -5.31 7.29 -0.07
CA SER A 17 -4.95 5.89 0.22
C SER A 17 -5.87 4.92 -0.52
N VAL A 18 -7.18 5.18 -0.54
CA VAL A 18 -8.16 4.34 -1.24
C VAL A 18 -8.01 4.45 -2.75
N GLU A 19 -7.77 5.65 -3.29
CA GLU A 19 -7.43 5.84 -4.71
C GLU A 19 -6.19 5.01 -5.09
N GLY A 20 -5.12 5.12 -4.32
CA GLY A 20 -3.89 4.35 -4.55
C GLY A 20 -4.11 2.84 -4.44
N LEU A 21 -4.98 2.37 -3.54
CA LEU A 21 -5.35 0.95 -3.46
C LEU A 21 -6.09 0.50 -4.72
N HIS A 22 -7.01 1.30 -5.27
CA HIS A 22 -7.66 0.95 -6.55
C HIS A 22 -6.68 0.95 -7.74
N ASP A 23 -5.67 1.82 -7.71
CA ASP A 23 -4.68 1.89 -8.78
C ASP A 23 -3.73 0.67 -8.81
N VAL A 24 -3.38 0.09 -7.65
CA VAL A 24 -2.35 -0.95 -7.55
C VAL A 24 -2.88 -2.35 -7.21
N MET A 25 -4.05 -2.44 -6.56
CA MET A 25 -4.60 -3.72 -6.15
C MET A 25 -5.44 -4.32 -7.29
N SER A 26 -5.10 -5.53 -7.71
CA SER A 26 -5.88 -6.32 -8.67
C SER A 26 -6.54 -7.49 -7.96
N GLU A 27 -7.81 -7.77 -8.27
CA GLU A 27 -8.51 -8.94 -7.76
C GLU A 27 -8.05 -10.18 -8.53
N ASP A 28 -7.61 -11.21 -7.80
CA ASP A 28 -7.31 -12.51 -8.37
C ASP A 28 -8.63 -13.27 -8.61
N PRO A 29 -9.00 -13.56 -9.87
CA PRO A 29 -10.28 -14.18 -10.19
C PRO A 29 -10.39 -15.65 -9.74
N GLU A 30 -9.29 -16.30 -9.35
CA GLU A 30 -9.30 -17.68 -8.87
C GLU A 30 -9.43 -17.76 -7.35
N THR A 31 -8.86 -16.81 -6.62
CA THR A 31 -8.81 -16.83 -5.15
C THR A 31 -9.69 -15.77 -4.50
N GLU A 32 -10.27 -14.86 -5.28
CA GLU A 32 -11.02 -13.67 -4.80
C GLU A 32 -10.20 -12.81 -3.83
N THR A 33 -8.86 -12.87 -3.93
CA THR A 33 -7.95 -12.10 -3.08
C THR A 33 -7.35 -10.93 -3.85
N TYR A 34 -7.13 -9.80 -3.18
CA TYR A 34 -6.39 -8.69 -3.76
C TYR A 34 -4.88 -8.95 -3.79
N LYS A 35 -4.25 -8.68 -4.93
CA LYS A 35 -2.81 -8.71 -5.13
C LYS A 35 -2.29 -7.33 -5.51
N ASP A 36 -1.26 -6.87 -4.79
CA ASP A 36 -0.57 -5.62 -5.09
C ASP A 36 0.38 -5.83 -6.28
N CYS A 37 0.14 -5.14 -7.39
CA CYS A 37 0.91 -5.31 -8.62
C CYS A 37 2.32 -4.69 -8.56
N MET A 38 2.58 -3.82 -7.59
CA MET A 38 3.89 -3.17 -7.43
C MET A 38 4.89 -4.06 -6.69
N LEU A 39 4.40 -5.08 -5.98
CA LEU A 39 5.23 -6.05 -5.27
C LEU A 39 5.98 -6.95 -6.24
N MET A 40 7.30 -6.90 -6.15
CA MET A 40 8.15 -7.83 -6.88
C MET A 40 8.12 -9.18 -6.17
N SER A 41 7.48 -10.18 -6.80
CA SER A 41 7.67 -11.55 -6.37
C SER A 41 9.16 -11.92 -6.55
N HIS A 42 9.77 -12.60 -5.58
CA HIS A 42 11.17 -13.03 -5.64
C HIS A 42 11.53 -13.89 -6.88
N PHE A 43 10.54 -14.27 -7.69
CA PHE A 43 10.66 -15.17 -8.82
C PHE A 43 10.85 -14.49 -10.19
N GLU A 44 10.88 -13.17 -10.27
CA GLU A 44 11.35 -12.46 -11.47
C GLU A 44 12.89 -12.37 -11.47
N GLU A 45 13.54 -13.54 -11.42
CA GLU A 45 14.80 -13.67 -12.13
C GLU A 45 14.47 -13.47 -13.61
N LEU A 46 14.66 -12.23 -14.08
CA LEU A 46 14.81 -11.89 -15.50
C LEU A 46 15.53 -13.06 -16.17
N LYS A 47 14.77 -13.86 -16.94
CA LYS A 47 15.36 -14.85 -17.82
C LYS A 47 16.19 -14.04 -18.80
N VAL A 48 17.49 -13.97 -18.58
CA VAL A 48 18.44 -13.45 -19.56
C VAL A 48 18.25 -14.36 -20.76
N THR A 49 17.51 -13.87 -21.76
CA THR A 49 17.42 -14.57 -23.03
C THR A 49 18.82 -14.54 -23.64
N GLU A 50 19.26 -15.63 -24.27
CA GLU A 50 20.66 -15.80 -24.70
C GLU A 50 21.16 -14.72 -25.69
N ASP A 51 20.24 -13.93 -26.25
CA ASP A 51 20.50 -12.80 -27.16
C ASP A 51 20.63 -11.42 -26.46
N GLU A 52 20.41 -11.31 -25.14
CA GLU A 52 20.60 -10.05 -24.43
C GLU A 52 22.06 -9.86 -23.96
N GLU A 53 22.57 -8.64 -24.15
CA GLU A 53 23.90 -8.25 -23.67
C GLU A 53 23.97 -8.42 -22.14
N PRO A 54 25.05 -9.01 -21.58
CA PRO A 54 25.13 -9.26 -20.15
C PRO A 54 25.03 -7.95 -19.36
N PRO A 55 24.23 -7.90 -18.28
CA PRO A 55 23.97 -6.66 -17.55
C PRO A 55 25.27 -6.07 -17.00
N THR A 56 25.44 -4.76 -17.18
CA THR A 56 26.62 -4.07 -16.66
C THR A 56 26.63 -4.10 -15.14
N GLU A 57 27.79 -3.87 -14.53
CA GLU A 57 27.89 -3.75 -13.07
C GLU A 57 27.04 -2.61 -12.51
N GLN A 58 26.79 -1.55 -13.30
CA GLN A 58 25.89 -0.47 -12.89
C GLN A 58 24.43 -0.93 -12.88
N ASP A 59 24.01 -1.73 -13.86
CA ASP A 59 22.65 -2.25 -13.94
C ASP A 59 22.35 -3.21 -12.80
N LYS A 60 23.31 -4.07 -12.46
CA LYS A 60 23.22 -4.95 -11.29
C LYS A 60 23.03 -4.15 -9.99
N ARG A 61 23.78 -3.06 -9.80
CA ARG A 61 23.65 -2.19 -8.62
C ARG A 61 22.30 -1.48 -8.56
N LYS A 62 21.81 -0.95 -9.69
CA LYS A 62 20.47 -0.33 -9.78
C LYS A 62 19.38 -1.34 -9.42
N LYS A 63 19.46 -2.57 -9.93
CA LYS A 63 18.52 -3.65 -9.61
C LYS A 63 18.52 -3.97 -8.12
N ILE A 64 19.69 -4.14 -7.50
CA ILE A 64 19.80 -4.41 -6.05
C ILE A 64 19.20 -3.26 -5.21
N LEU A 65 19.34 -2.01 -5.66
CA LEU A 65 18.76 -0.87 -4.97
C LEU A 65 17.23 -0.86 -5.08
N ALA A 66 16.68 -1.16 -6.26
CA ALA A 66 15.24 -1.25 -6.47
C ALA A 66 14.60 -2.37 -5.60
N LEU A 67 15.30 -3.48 -5.40
CA LEU A 67 14.86 -4.55 -4.50
C LEU A 67 14.79 -4.15 -3.02
N LYS A 68 15.33 -3.00 -2.64
CA LYS A 68 15.23 -2.45 -1.27
C LYS A 68 14.18 -1.35 -1.18
N ASP A 69 13.56 -0.96 -2.28
CA ASP A 69 12.54 0.07 -2.29
C ASP A 69 11.27 -0.46 -1.60
N PRO A 70 10.70 0.26 -0.61
CA PRO A 70 9.44 -0.11 0.03
C PRO A 70 8.31 -0.35 -0.96
N VAL A 71 8.26 0.38 -2.08
CA VAL A 71 7.18 0.23 -3.07
C VAL A 71 7.13 -1.18 -3.68
N HIS A 72 8.26 -1.88 -3.70
CA HIS A 72 8.37 -3.23 -4.25
C HIS A 72 8.36 -4.34 -3.20
N THR A 73 8.42 -3.97 -1.92
CA THR A 73 8.64 -4.92 -0.82
C THR A 73 7.58 -4.85 0.27
N VAL A 74 6.76 -3.80 0.30
CA VAL A 74 5.72 -3.58 1.30
C VAL A 74 4.38 -3.40 0.59
N SER A 75 3.42 -4.28 0.87
CA SER A 75 2.07 -4.17 0.31
C SER A 75 1.43 -2.86 0.78
N LEU A 76 0.86 -2.08 -0.14
CA LEU A 76 0.14 -0.86 0.21
C LEU A 76 -1.05 -1.17 1.12
N GLN A 77 -1.77 -2.25 0.85
CA GLN A 77 -2.91 -2.72 1.65
C GLN A 77 -2.50 -3.02 3.10
N GLN A 78 -1.44 -3.81 3.28
CA GLN A 78 -0.88 -4.10 4.61
C GLN A 78 -0.43 -2.83 5.31
N PHE A 79 0.29 -1.96 4.60
CA PHE A 79 0.81 -0.73 5.17
C PHE A 79 -0.32 0.18 5.66
N VAL A 80 -1.36 0.38 4.86
CA VAL A 80 -2.53 1.18 5.23
C VAL A 80 -3.21 0.60 6.48
N TYR A 81 -3.44 -0.72 6.51
CA TYR A 81 -3.99 -1.39 7.69
C TYR A 81 -3.17 -1.11 8.96
N GLU A 82 -1.85 -1.34 8.91
CA GLU A 82 -0.97 -1.15 10.06
C GLU A 82 -0.95 0.29 10.54
N LYS A 83 -0.94 1.27 9.62
CA LYS A 83 -0.98 2.70 9.99
C LYS A 83 -2.30 3.09 10.63
N LEU A 84 -3.43 2.57 10.12
CA LEU A 84 -4.73 2.80 10.74
C LEU A 84 -4.82 2.17 12.12
N LYS A 85 -4.34 0.93 12.28
CA LYS A 85 -4.31 0.23 13.56
C LYS A 85 -3.47 0.98 14.59
N ALA A 86 -2.25 1.38 14.23
CA ALA A 86 -1.37 2.17 15.09
C ALA A 86 -2.00 3.52 15.48
N GLN A 87 -2.72 4.16 14.54
CA GLN A 87 -3.42 5.40 14.81
C GLN A 87 -4.61 5.20 15.78
N GLN A 88 -5.34 4.09 15.64
CA GLN A 88 -6.41 3.70 16.54
C GLN A 88 -5.90 3.44 17.96
N GLU A 89 -4.77 2.72 18.10
CA GLU A 89 -4.14 2.46 19.40
C GLU A 89 -3.65 3.75 20.08
N LEU A 90 -3.12 4.69 19.30
CA LEU A 90 -2.59 5.95 19.83
C LEU A 90 -3.68 6.94 20.27
N LEU A 91 -4.81 6.99 19.56
CA LEU A 91 -5.90 7.92 19.84
C LEU A 91 -6.99 7.32 20.74
N GLY A 92 -7.02 5.99 20.86
CA GLY A 92 -8.12 5.25 21.42
C GLY A 92 -9.32 5.19 20.46
N GLU A 93 -10.24 4.27 20.74
CA GLU A 93 -11.39 3.99 19.87
C GLU A 93 -12.25 5.22 19.59
N GLN A 94 -12.59 6.00 20.61
CA GLN A 94 -13.45 7.19 20.44
C GLN A 94 -12.78 8.28 19.59
N GLY A 95 -11.48 8.52 19.80
CA GLY A 95 -10.73 9.51 19.04
C GLY A 95 -10.53 9.10 17.58
N PHE A 96 -10.31 7.81 17.33
CA PHE A 96 -10.22 7.27 15.99
C PHE A 96 -11.57 7.28 15.27
N GLN A 97 -12.65 6.91 15.96
CA GLN A 97 -14.01 6.96 15.41
C GLN A 97 -14.38 8.38 14.97
N ALA A 98 -14.09 9.39 15.79
CA ALA A 98 -14.32 10.79 15.44
C ALA A 98 -13.54 11.24 14.19
N LEU A 99 -12.33 10.70 13.95
CA LEU A 99 -11.59 10.95 12.71
C LEU A 99 -12.22 10.24 11.52
N MET A 100 -12.63 8.98 11.68
CA MET A 100 -13.28 8.20 10.62
C MET A 100 -14.62 8.82 10.19
N GLU A 101 -15.34 9.48 11.08
CA GLU A 101 -16.57 10.22 10.77
C GLU A 101 -16.34 11.44 9.86
N THR A 102 -15.11 11.93 9.76
CA THR A 102 -14.76 13.01 8.81
C THR A 102 -14.53 12.51 7.38
N VAL A 103 -14.39 11.18 7.22
CA VAL A 103 -14.19 10.54 5.93
C VAL A 103 -15.55 10.24 5.31
N ASP A 104 -15.68 10.41 4.00
CA ASP A 104 -16.89 10.04 3.28
C ASP A 104 -17.23 8.55 3.53
N THR A 105 -18.49 8.28 3.88
CA THR A 105 -19.00 6.94 4.15
C THR A 105 -18.76 5.95 3.01
N GLU A 106 -18.77 6.41 1.75
CA GLU A 106 -18.47 5.56 0.60
C GLU A 106 -16.99 5.15 0.59
N ILE A 107 -16.09 6.09 0.86
CA ILE A 107 -14.66 5.83 0.95
C ILE A 107 -14.35 4.90 2.12
N VAL A 108 -15.03 5.06 3.26
CA VAL A 108 -14.91 4.12 4.40
C VAL A 108 -15.36 2.72 4.01
N ALA A 109 -16.48 2.58 3.29
CA ALA A 109 -16.96 1.28 2.84
C ALA A 109 -15.99 0.61 1.84
N GLN A 110 -15.41 1.38 0.91
CA GLN A 110 -14.41 0.87 -0.02
C GLN A 110 -13.12 0.45 0.71
N LEU A 111 -12.63 1.29 1.63
CA LEU A 111 -11.48 0.95 2.48
C LEU A 111 -11.72 -0.33 3.25
N GLN A 112 -12.89 -0.49 3.88
CA GLN A 112 -13.23 -1.70 4.63
C GLN A 112 -13.20 -2.95 3.75
N LYS A 113 -13.63 -2.90 2.49
CA LYS A 113 -13.51 -4.04 1.57
C LYS A 113 -12.06 -4.48 1.37
N PHE A 114 -11.14 -3.54 1.20
CA PHE A 114 -9.73 -3.86 1.13
C PHE A 114 -9.19 -4.40 2.47
N LEU A 115 -9.71 -3.96 3.60
CA LEU A 115 -9.20 -4.36 4.92
C LEU A 115 -9.84 -5.64 5.48
N GLN A 116 -10.86 -6.23 4.85
CA GLN A 116 -11.58 -7.41 5.34
C GLN A 116 -10.70 -8.66 5.56
N GLY A 117 -9.50 -8.71 4.99
CA GLY A 117 -8.54 -9.82 5.14
C GLY A 117 -7.64 -9.76 6.38
N PHE A 118 -7.78 -8.76 7.26
CA PHE A 118 -6.88 -8.48 8.39
C PHE A 118 -7.57 -8.36 9.76
#